data_AF-J9EAC1-F1
#
_entry.id   AF-J9EAC1-F1
#
_cell.length_a   1.000
_cell.length_b   1.000
_cell.length_c   1.000
_cell.angle_alpha   90.00
_cell.angle_beta   90.00
_cell.angle_gamma   90.00
#
_symmetry.space_group_name_H-M   'P 1'
#
loop_
_entity.id
_entity.type
_entity.pdbx_description
1 polymer ?
#
loop_
_entity_poly.entity_id
_entity_poly.type
_entity_poly.pdbx_seq_one_letter_code
_entity_poly.pdbx_strand_id
1 'polypeptide(L)'
;MVVESGAKQCFIELAKANTSADYDKALKIANKVLRTYPKETLAFKCKLVALIQLSRLDEALILIKKTPPHHMGDSLFEKAYVLYRKQEDGAALETLDKASECDYRCMELKAQLLYRAERFDEALKIFITLLKDYSDDYDEERCANLIATIAQLQASGLQQ
;
A
#
# COMPACT_ATOMS: atom_id res chain seq x y z
N MET A 1 4.77 -18.92 32.06
CA MET A 1 3.32 -18.59 32.00
C MET A 1 3.02 -17.09 31.99
N VAL A 2 3.77 -16.20 32.67
CA VAL A 2 3.51 -14.74 32.65
C VAL A 2 3.83 -14.07 31.30
N VAL A 3 4.86 -14.54 30.60
CA VAL A 3 5.34 -13.95 29.32
C VAL A 3 4.35 -14.17 28.16
N GLU A 4 3.72 -15.36 28.08
CA GLU A 4 2.70 -15.68 27.08
C GLU A 4 1.42 -14.84 27.27
N SER A 5 1.02 -14.61 28.52
CA SER A 5 -0.15 -13.79 28.86
C SER A 5 0.04 -12.33 28.43
N GLY A 6 1.22 -11.75 28.69
CA GLY A 6 1.54 -10.38 28.28
C GLY A 6 1.62 -10.18 26.76
N ALA A 7 2.08 -11.18 26.03
CA ALA A 7 2.14 -11.16 24.57
C ALA A 7 0.76 -11.13 23.93
N LYS A 8 -0.10 -12.06 24.37
CA LYS A 8 -1.50 -12.14 23.92
C LYS A 8 -2.22 -10.80 24.14
N GLN A 9 -1.99 -10.16 25.30
CA GLN A 9 -2.56 -8.85 25.59
C GLN A 9 -2.07 -7.77 24.62
N CYS A 10 -0.78 -7.74 24.30
CA CYS A 10 -0.25 -6.75 23.34
C CYS A 10 -0.84 -6.94 21.94
N PHE A 11 -1.07 -8.18 21.48
CA PHE A 11 -1.72 -8.43 20.19
C PHE A 11 -3.19 -8.02 20.17
N ILE A 12 -3.93 -8.24 21.27
CA ILE A 12 -5.32 -7.77 21.40
C ILE A 12 -5.37 -6.24 21.33
N GLU A 13 -4.47 -5.56 22.04
CA GLU A 13 -4.40 -4.10 22.02
C GLU A 13 -3.97 -3.55 20.65
N LEU A 14 -3.06 -4.25 19.96
CA LEU A 14 -2.62 -3.89 18.61
C LEU A 14 -3.79 -3.99 17.62
N ALA A 15 -4.53 -5.09 17.65
CA ALA A 15 -5.71 -5.28 16.83
C ALA A 15 -6.75 -4.19 17.11
N LYS A 16 -7.01 -3.89 18.38
CA LYS A 16 -7.94 -2.83 18.78
C LYS A 16 -7.50 -1.45 18.26
N ALA A 17 -6.23 -1.09 18.47
CA ALA A 17 -5.70 0.21 18.02
C ALA A 17 -5.75 0.34 16.48
N ASN A 18 -5.50 -0.75 15.76
CA ASN A 18 -5.65 -0.80 14.31
C ASN A 18 -7.11 -0.57 13.88
N THR A 19 -8.07 -1.24 14.53
CA THR A 19 -9.50 -1.04 14.22
C THR A 19 -10.04 0.33 14.60
N SER A 20 -9.48 0.96 15.64
CA SER A 20 -9.88 2.30 16.07
C SER A 20 -9.12 3.42 15.36
N ALA A 21 -8.28 3.10 14.37
CA ALA A 21 -7.40 4.04 13.67
C ALA A 21 -6.51 4.89 14.61
N ASP A 22 -6.18 4.38 15.81
CA ASP A 22 -5.25 5.03 16.75
C ASP A 22 -3.82 4.59 16.41
N TYR A 23 -3.28 5.22 15.36
CA TYR A 23 -2.00 4.81 14.78
C TYR A 23 -0.80 5.11 15.68
N ASP A 24 -0.87 6.15 16.52
CA ASP A 24 0.16 6.42 17.53
C ASP A 24 0.24 5.29 18.56
N LYS A 25 -0.92 4.83 19.04
CA LYS A 25 -0.98 3.69 19.95
C LYS A 25 -0.58 2.39 19.26
N ALA A 26 -1.06 2.16 18.04
CA ALA A 26 -0.68 0.98 17.25
C ALA A 26 0.85 0.91 17.06
N LEU A 27 1.49 2.04 16.75
CA LEU A 27 2.94 2.13 16.61
C LEU A 27 3.68 1.83 17.93
N LYS A 28 3.20 2.37 19.06
CA LYS A 28 3.79 2.08 20.38
C LYS A 28 3.70 0.60 20.73
N ILE A 29 2.53 -0.02 20.51
CA ILE A 29 2.31 -1.44 20.80
C ILE A 29 3.12 -2.32 19.86
N ALA A 30 3.15 -2.03 18.55
CA ALA A 30 3.94 -2.77 17.58
C ALA A 30 5.44 -2.77 17.94
N ASN A 31 5.98 -1.63 18.36
CA ASN A 31 7.36 -1.54 18.86
C ASN A 31 7.57 -2.39 20.13
N LYS A 32 6.59 -2.42 21.05
CA LYS A 32 6.66 -3.28 22.24
C LYS A 32 6.65 -4.76 21.87
N VAL A 33 5.79 -5.18 20.94
CA VAL A 33 5.73 -6.56 20.45
C VAL A 33 7.06 -6.94 19.82
N LEU A 34 7.64 -6.10 18.95
CA LEU A 34 8.90 -6.38 18.27
C LEU A 34 10.12 -6.44 19.22
N ARG A 35 10.07 -5.81 20.40
CA ARG A 35 11.12 -5.98 21.42
C ARG A 35 11.11 -7.37 22.05
N THR A 36 9.92 -7.95 22.20
CA THR A 36 9.74 -9.29 22.79
C THR A 36 9.80 -10.39 21.73
N TYR A 37 9.28 -10.11 20.54
CA TYR A 37 9.11 -11.02 19.40
C TYR A 37 9.70 -10.36 18.13
N PRO A 38 11.04 -10.36 17.96
CA PRO A 38 11.71 -9.58 16.92
C PRO A 38 11.50 -10.09 15.49
N LYS A 39 10.81 -11.22 15.32
CA LYS A 39 10.47 -11.83 14.02
C LYS A 39 8.97 -11.86 13.76
N GLU A 40 8.19 -11.14 14.56
CA GLU A 40 6.73 -11.13 14.44
C GLU A 40 6.28 -10.31 13.22
N THR A 41 5.87 -11.02 12.17
CA THR A 41 5.47 -10.42 10.89
C THR A 41 4.31 -9.45 11.01
N LEU A 42 3.28 -9.78 11.81
CA LEU A 42 2.12 -8.91 11.96
C LEU A 42 2.49 -7.58 12.63
N ALA A 43 3.40 -7.62 13.60
CA ALA A 43 3.86 -6.41 14.29
C ALA A 43 4.67 -5.50 13.35
N PHE A 44 5.48 -6.06 12.44
CA PHE A 44 6.14 -5.28 11.41
C PHE A 44 5.15 -4.61 10.44
N LYS A 45 4.13 -5.35 9.96
CA LYS A 45 3.11 -4.80 9.08
C LYS A 45 2.30 -3.70 9.76
N CYS A 46 1.84 -3.91 10.99
CA CYS A 46 1.13 -2.88 11.76
C CYS A 46 2.00 -1.64 12.00
N LYS A 47 3.30 -1.84 12.31
CA LYS A 47 4.25 -0.73 12.43
C LYS A 47 4.36 0.06 11.14
N LEU A 48 4.48 -0.63 10.00
CA LEU A 48 4.59 0.02 8.69
C LEU A 48 3.34 0.84 8.35
N VAL A 49 2.15 0.24 8.48
CA VAL A 49 0.87 0.93 8.25
C VAL A 49 0.73 2.14 9.18
N ALA A 50 1.04 2.00 10.47
CA ALA A 50 0.98 3.10 11.40
C ALA A 50 1.92 4.25 11.04
N LEU A 51 3.15 3.96 10.59
CA LEU A 51 4.09 4.99 10.12
C LEU A 51 3.53 5.74 8.89
N ILE A 52 2.94 5.02 7.93
CA ILE A 52 2.34 5.61 6.73
C ILE A 52 1.17 6.53 7.09
N GLN A 53 0.27 6.07 7.95
CA GLN A 53 -0.92 6.82 8.37
C GLN A 53 -0.56 8.07 9.19
N LEU A 54 0.49 7.99 10.01
CA LEU A 54 1.08 9.14 10.71
C LEU A 54 1.92 10.05 9.79
N SER A 55 1.97 9.78 8.48
CA SER A 55 2.80 10.48 7.49
C SER A 55 4.29 10.53 7.83
N ARG A 56 4.79 9.54 8.58
CA ARG A 56 6.21 9.33 8.90
C ARG A 56 6.89 8.53 7.79
N LEU A 57 6.87 9.09 6.59
CA LEU A 57 7.20 8.40 5.33
C LEU A 57 8.66 7.93 5.26
N ASP A 58 9.61 8.74 5.72
CA ASP A 58 11.03 8.36 5.71
C ASP A 58 11.31 7.17 6.64
N GLU A 59 10.65 7.13 7.80
CA GLU A 59 10.76 6.00 8.72
C GLU A 59 10.14 4.74 8.14
N ALA A 60 9.03 4.86 7.40
CA ALA A 60 8.41 3.74 6.69
C ALA A 60 9.37 3.16 5.63
N LEU A 61 10.03 4.01 4.82
CA LEU A 61 11.02 3.54 3.84
C LEU A 61 12.24 2.90 4.49
N ILE A 62 12.75 3.49 5.59
CA ILE A 62 13.86 2.90 6.35
C ILE A 62 13.46 1.53 6.89
N LEU A 63 12.23 1.39 7.40
CA LEU A 63 11.71 0.12 7.92
C LEU A 63 11.63 -0.94 6.82
N ILE A 64 11.08 -0.60 5.66
CA ILE A 64 11.01 -1.51 4.49
C ILE A 64 12.42 -1.92 4.05
N LYS A 65 13.35 -0.97 3.93
CA LYS A 65 14.73 -1.24 3.47
C LYS A 65 15.50 -2.14 4.44
N LYS A 66 15.29 -1.97 5.74
CA LYS A 66 16.02 -2.72 6.78
C LYS A 66 15.38 -4.07 7.13
N THR A 67 14.15 -4.32 6.71
CA THR A 67 13.42 -5.54 7.08
C THR A 67 13.29 -6.47 5.88
N PRO A 68 13.91 -7.67 5.90
CA PRO A 68 13.78 -8.62 4.81
C PRO A 68 12.33 -9.09 4.58
N PRO A 69 11.96 -9.49 3.35
CA PRO A 69 10.61 -9.98 3.04
C PRO A 69 10.15 -11.18 3.89
N HIS A 70 11.06 -12.07 4.31
CA HIS A 70 10.71 -13.20 5.17
C HIS A 70 10.32 -12.79 6.61
N HIS A 71 10.57 -11.54 7.01
CA HIS A 71 10.14 -10.99 8.31
C HIS A 71 8.94 -10.07 8.19
N MET A 72 8.79 -9.27 7.13
CA MET A 72 7.67 -8.32 6.99
C MET A 72 6.55 -8.84 6.09
N GLY A 73 6.83 -9.88 5.28
CA GLY A 73 6.05 -10.22 4.10
C GLY A 73 6.37 -9.30 2.93
N ASP A 74 5.64 -9.47 1.83
CA ASP A 74 5.67 -8.52 0.73
C ASP A 74 5.18 -7.14 1.21
N SER A 75 5.83 -6.09 0.73
CA SER A 75 5.54 -4.68 1.05
C SER A 75 5.73 -3.78 -0.17
N LEU A 76 5.64 -4.36 -1.39
CA LEU A 76 5.76 -3.60 -2.64
C LEU A 76 4.69 -2.51 -2.75
N PHE A 77 3.44 -2.82 -2.40
CA PHE A 77 2.36 -1.83 -2.36
C PHE A 77 2.70 -0.67 -1.42
N GLU A 78 3.03 -0.97 -0.16
CA GLU A 78 3.32 0.04 0.84
C GLU A 78 4.54 0.87 0.45
N LYS A 79 5.58 0.25 -0.13
CA LYS A 79 6.75 0.95 -0.65
C LYS A 79 6.38 1.91 -1.77
N ALA A 80 5.65 1.44 -2.78
CA ALA A 80 5.21 2.27 -3.91
C ALA A 80 4.30 3.41 -3.45
N TYR A 81 3.38 3.13 -2.52
CA TYR A 81 2.49 4.13 -1.95
C TYR A 81 3.25 5.22 -1.20
N VAL A 82 4.28 4.86 -0.42
CA VAL A 82 5.14 5.84 0.25
C VAL A 82 5.91 6.71 -0.76
N LEU A 83 6.46 6.11 -1.82
CA LEU A 83 7.15 6.86 -2.88
C LEU A 83 6.21 7.82 -3.62
N TYR A 84 4.99 7.37 -3.93
CA TYR A 84 3.93 8.20 -4.47
C TYR A 84 3.60 9.39 -3.54
N ARG A 85 3.41 9.14 -2.24
CA ARG A 85 3.15 10.19 -1.24
C ARG A 85 4.30 11.19 -1.11
N LYS A 86 5.51 10.81 -1.51
CA LYS A 86 6.70 11.67 -1.60
C LYS A 86 6.87 12.37 -2.96
N GLN A 87 5.92 12.19 -3.88
CA GLN A 87 5.97 12.70 -5.27
C GLN A 87 7.11 12.08 -6.10
N GLU A 88 7.60 10.91 -5.70
CA GLU A 88 8.63 10.16 -6.43
C GLU A 88 7.95 9.13 -7.37
N ASP A 89 7.08 9.60 -8.26
CA ASP A 89 6.17 8.76 -9.08
C ASP A 89 6.93 7.74 -9.95
N GLY A 90 8.09 8.11 -10.52
CA GLY A 90 8.91 7.20 -11.31
C GLY A 90 9.42 6.00 -10.49
N ALA A 91 9.93 6.26 -9.28
CA ALA A 91 10.39 5.20 -8.39
C ALA A 91 9.23 4.34 -7.84
N ALA A 92 8.05 4.95 -7.70
CA ALA A 92 6.83 4.22 -7.36
C ALA A 92 6.44 3.25 -8.49
N LEU A 93 6.41 3.71 -9.75
CA LEU A 93 6.14 2.87 -10.92
C LEU A 93 7.17 1.72 -11.05
N GLU A 94 8.46 2.00 -10.92
CA GLU A 94 9.50 0.94 -10.94
C GLU A 94 9.34 -0.09 -9.80
N THR A 95 8.75 0.32 -8.68
CA THR A 95 8.43 -0.59 -7.58
C THR A 95 7.21 -1.45 -7.93
N LEU A 96 6.19 -0.86 -8.55
CA LEU A 96 4.96 -1.54 -8.96
C LEU A 96 5.18 -2.52 -10.13
N ASP A 97 6.17 -2.28 -10.99
CA ASP A 97 6.56 -3.21 -12.06
C ASP A 97 7.10 -4.55 -11.52
N LYS A 98 7.46 -4.61 -10.23
CA LYS A 98 7.91 -5.83 -9.56
C LYS A 98 6.78 -6.58 -8.86
N ALA A 99 5.59 -5.99 -8.79
CA ALA A 99 4.44 -6.57 -8.12
C ALA A 99 3.78 -7.66 -8.99
N SER A 100 3.15 -8.62 -8.34
CA SER A 100 2.31 -9.62 -9.01
C SER A 100 1.04 -8.97 -9.57
N GLU A 101 0.58 -9.44 -10.73
CA GLU A 101 -0.73 -9.07 -11.29
C GLU A 101 -1.91 -9.57 -10.45
N CYS A 102 -1.68 -10.36 -9.41
CA CYS A 102 -2.71 -10.74 -8.43
C CYS A 102 -2.82 -9.75 -7.26
N ASP A 103 -1.91 -8.78 -7.09
CA ASP A 103 -2.06 -7.71 -6.10
C ASP A 103 -2.79 -6.53 -6.72
N TYR A 104 -4.13 -6.57 -6.66
CA TYR A 104 -5.00 -5.54 -7.21
C TYR A 104 -4.72 -4.15 -6.63
N ARG A 105 -4.20 -4.05 -5.41
CA ARG A 105 -3.82 -2.75 -4.82
C ARG A 105 -2.62 -2.13 -5.56
N CYS A 106 -1.66 -2.97 -5.95
CA CYS A 106 -0.52 -2.53 -6.76
C CYS A 106 -0.97 -2.13 -8.16
N MET A 107 -1.85 -2.92 -8.79
CA MET A 107 -2.41 -2.60 -10.11
C MET A 107 -3.18 -1.27 -10.10
N GLU A 108 -4.02 -1.05 -9.08
CA GLU A 108 -4.79 0.18 -8.91
C GLU A 108 -3.87 1.41 -8.84
N LEU A 109 -2.88 1.39 -7.95
CA LEU A 109 -1.91 2.48 -7.83
C LEU A 109 -1.10 2.67 -9.11
N LYS A 110 -0.76 1.58 -9.80
CA LYS A 110 -0.03 1.63 -11.08
C LYS A 110 -0.84 2.34 -12.15
N ALA A 111 -2.11 1.98 -12.30
CA ALA A 111 -3.01 2.62 -13.27
C ALA A 111 -3.16 4.12 -13.00
N GLN A 112 -3.32 4.51 -11.73
CA GLN A 112 -3.43 5.90 -11.32
C GLN A 112 -2.14 6.70 -11.62
N LEU A 113 -0.97 6.12 -11.36
CA LEU A 113 0.32 6.76 -11.67
C LEU A 113 0.59 6.84 -13.18
N LEU A 114 0.20 5.82 -13.95
CA LEU A 114 0.29 5.85 -15.41
C LEU A 114 -0.62 6.94 -16.01
N TYR A 115 -1.85 7.07 -15.49
CA TYR A 115 -2.74 8.17 -15.86
C TYR A 115 -2.10 9.54 -15.59
N ARG A 116 -1.52 9.73 -14.40
CA ARG A 116 -0.83 10.98 -14.04
C ARG A 116 0.41 11.24 -14.91
N ALA A 117 1.06 10.19 -15.40
CA ALA A 117 2.18 10.28 -16.33
C ALA A 117 1.75 10.41 -17.81
N GLU A 118 0.45 10.63 -18.08
CA GLU A 118 -0.15 10.73 -19.42
C GLU A 118 0.04 9.46 -20.28
N ARG A 119 0.38 8.33 -19.66
CA ARG A 119 0.47 6.99 -20.28
C ARG A 119 -0.90 6.33 -20.26
N PHE A 120 -1.86 6.99 -20.90
CA PHE A 120 -3.27 6.65 -20.78
C PHE A 120 -3.63 5.28 -21.38
N ASP A 121 -2.91 4.83 -22.42
CA ASP A 121 -3.16 3.55 -23.08
C ASP A 121 -2.80 2.36 -22.17
N GLU A 122 -1.74 2.51 -21.37
CA GLU A 122 -1.34 1.52 -20.36
C GLU A 122 -2.27 1.55 -19.14
N ALA A 123 -2.63 2.75 -18.66
CA ALA A 123 -3.61 2.89 -17.58
C ALA A 123 -4.96 2.26 -17.93
N LEU A 124 -5.43 2.46 -19.17
CA LEU A 124 -6.69 1.91 -19.69
C LEU A 124 -6.73 0.39 -19.58
N LYS A 125 -5.66 -0.29 -20.04
CA LYS A 125 -5.57 -1.75 -20.00
C LYS A 125 -5.71 -2.28 -18.57
N ILE A 126 -5.05 -1.63 -17.62
CA ILE A 126 -5.11 -2.04 -16.20
C ILE A 126 -6.50 -1.82 -15.62
N PHE A 127 -7.13 -0.66 -15.85
CA PHE A 127 -8.48 -0.40 -15.34
C PHE A 127 -9.52 -1.39 -15.90
N ILE A 128 -9.42 -1.76 -17.18
CA ILE A 128 -10.30 -2.80 -17.78
C ILE A 128 -10.11 -4.14 -17.09
N THR A 129 -8.85 -4.57 -16.88
CA THR A 129 -8.56 -5.83 -16.18
C THR A 129 -9.10 -5.82 -14.75
N LEU A 130 -8.88 -4.73 -14.01
CA LEU A 130 -9.35 -4.59 -12.63
C LEU A 130 -10.88 -4.70 -12.55
N LEU A 131 -11.62 -3.98 -13.38
CA LEU A 131 -13.10 -4.03 -13.39
C LEU A 131 -13.67 -5.40 -13.81
N LYS A 132 -12.87 -6.22 -14.49
CA LYS A 132 -13.28 -7.56 -14.91
C LYS A 132 -12.99 -8.61 -13.84
N ASP A 133 -11.82 -8.53 -13.23
CA ASP A 133 -11.26 -9.62 -12.42
C ASP A 133 -11.32 -9.35 -10.90
N TYR A 134 -11.70 -8.14 -10.48
CA TYR A 134 -11.79 -7.73 -9.08
C TYR A 134 -13.00 -6.80 -8.84
N SER A 135 -13.69 -7.00 -7.73
CA SER A 135 -14.86 -6.20 -7.33
C SER A 135 -14.82 -5.93 -5.83
N ASP A 136 -14.97 -4.66 -5.48
CA ASP A 136 -15.09 -4.17 -4.10
C ASP A 136 -15.96 -2.91 -4.03
N ASP A 137 -16.03 -2.27 -2.87
CA ASP A 137 -16.83 -1.07 -2.65
C ASP A 137 -16.38 0.14 -3.52
N TYR A 138 -15.27 0.02 -4.27
CA TYR A 138 -14.69 1.09 -5.10
C TYR A 138 -14.90 0.88 -6.62
N ASP A 139 -15.81 -0.02 -7.03
CA ASP A 139 -16.07 -0.31 -8.44
C ASP A 139 -16.57 0.92 -9.22
N GLU A 140 -17.36 1.78 -8.59
CA GLU A 140 -17.88 3.00 -9.21
C GLU A 140 -16.77 4.03 -9.46
N GLU A 141 -15.90 4.25 -8.47
CA GLU A 141 -14.72 5.11 -8.59
C GLU A 141 -13.78 4.60 -9.68
N ARG A 142 -13.61 3.28 -9.76
CA ARG A 142 -12.78 2.65 -10.80
C ARG A 142 -13.39 2.83 -12.19
N CYS A 143 -14.71 2.75 -12.32
CA CYS A 143 -15.41 3.11 -13.57
C CYS A 143 -15.20 4.58 -13.94
N ALA A 144 -15.28 5.50 -12.97
CA ALA A 144 -15.01 6.91 -13.22
C ALA A 144 -13.56 7.16 -13.68
N ASN A 145 -12.58 6.49 -13.06
CA ASN A 145 -11.17 6.54 -13.48
C ASN A 145 -10.97 6.01 -14.90
N LEU A 146 -11.66 4.91 -15.27
CA LEU A 146 -11.65 4.37 -16.62
C LEU A 146 -12.21 5.38 -17.63
N ILE A 147 -13.37 5.98 -17.35
CA ILE A 147 -14.01 6.98 -18.23
C ILE A 147 -13.09 8.19 -18.42
N ALA A 148 -12.48 8.69 -17.34
CA ALA A 148 -11.51 9.79 -17.42
C ALA A 148 -10.30 9.42 -18.30
N THR A 149 -9.82 8.17 -18.22
CA THR A 149 -8.73 7.65 -19.06
C THR A 149 -9.12 7.60 -20.53
N ILE A 150 -10.33 7.12 -20.84
CA ILE A 150 -10.86 7.08 -22.22
C ILE A 150 -10.98 8.50 -22.80
N ALA A 151 -11.53 9.43 -22.01
CA ALA A 151 -11.69 10.82 -22.44
C ALA A 151 -10.35 11.48 -22.80
N GLN A 152 -9.30 11.26 -21.99
CA GLN A 152 -7.97 11.77 -22.27
C GLN A 152 -7.36 11.13 -23.53
N LEU A 153 -7.48 9.81 -23.69
CA LEU A 153 -7.00 9.13 -24.90
C LEU A 153 -7.62 9.69 -26.18
N GLN A 154 -8.93 9.94 -26.16
CA GLN A 154 -9.64 10.54 -27.28
C GLN A 154 -9.17 11.97 -27.54
N ALA A 155 -8.99 12.77 -26.48
CA ALA A 155 -8.49 14.14 -26.60
C ALA A 155 -7.06 14.19 -27.18
N SER A 156 -6.15 13.32 -26.72
CA SER A 156 -4.78 13.24 -27.22
C SER A 156 -4.71 12.76 -28.67
N GLY A 157 -5.61 11.87 -29.10
CA GLY A 157 -5.71 11.42 -30.49
C GLY A 157 -6.28 12.45 -31.45
N LEU A 158 -7.06 13.43 -30.97
CA LEU A 158 -7.60 14.53 -31.76
C LEU A 158 -6.60 15.69 -31.95
N GLN A 159 -5.48 15.70 -31.22
CA GLN A 159 -4.44 16.73 -31.28
C GLN A 159 -3.27 16.38 -32.22
N GLN A 160 -3.29 15.20 -32.85
CA GLN A 160 -2.28 14.72 -33.82
C GLN A 160 -2.77 14.92 -35.26
#